data_AF-A0A0S9M751-F1
#
_entry.id   AF-A0A0S9M751-F1
#
_cell.length_a   1.000
_cell.length_b   1.000
_cell.length_c   1.000
_cell.angle_alpha   90.00
_cell.angle_beta   90.00
_cell.angle_gamma   90.00
#
_symmetry.space_group_name_H-M   'P 1'
#
loop_
_entity.id
_entity.type
_entity.pdbx_description
1 polymer ?
#
loop_
_entity_poly.entity_id
_entity_poly.type
_entity_poly.pdbx_seq_one_letter_code
_entity_poly.pdbx_strand_id
1 'polypeptide(L)'
;MHGRCRDLSDPNYGGRGITVCERWSDFETFVADMGPRPSPTHSIDRADVNGPYSPANCQWATPAEQNMNKRNTLVLNFAGRELPLVQWSRIMDVSPALVAERKAAGWDDTKALTEHPGPAPGVKGPPIAHASRRQHADEWAHELGMSRTGLRGRIAAGWPLERALSQPLGFENQPAARVRTGMTPDTPLTFDGRTQAAAGWVEELREPLRMTYAALRGRLELGWSVERALSTVVREHRPRKAKAVRQVPPEFVGPRRPRGRPRKS
;
A
#
# COMPACT_ATOMS: atom_id res chain seq x y z
N MET A 1 3.46 11.93 -33.46
CA MET A 1 2.89 13.19 -32.94
C MET A 1 1.94 13.83 -33.94
N HIS A 2 2.40 14.16 -35.16
CA HIS A 2 1.65 14.85 -36.22
C HIS A 2 0.25 14.30 -36.53
N GLY A 3 0.11 12.98 -36.76
CA GLY A 3 -1.19 12.39 -37.17
C GLY A 3 -2.34 12.64 -36.18
N ARG A 4 -2.10 12.45 -34.88
CA ARG A 4 -3.12 12.66 -33.83
C ARG A 4 -3.46 14.15 -33.63
N CYS A 5 -2.49 15.04 -33.83
CA CYS A 5 -2.68 16.48 -33.61
C CYS A 5 -3.45 17.14 -34.76
N ARG A 6 -3.34 16.59 -35.98
CA ARG A 6 -4.10 17.07 -37.15
C ARG A 6 -5.52 16.51 -37.22
N ASP A 7 -5.78 15.39 -36.53
CA ASP A 7 -7.12 14.81 -36.44
C ASP A 7 -7.99 15.57 -35.44
N LEU A 8 -8.82 16.49 -35.96
CA LEU A 8 -9.77 17.26 -35.14
C LEU A 8 -10.85 16.38 -34.48
N SER A 9 -11.03 15.15 -34.95
CA SER A 9 -11.96 14.20 -34.33
C SER A 9 -11.36 13.49 -33.11
N ASP A 10 -10.05 13.58 -32.88
CA ASP A 10 -9.39 13.02 -31.69
C ASP A 10 -9.60 13.96 -30.48
N PRO A 11 -10.47 13.60 -29.51
CA PRO A 11 -10.78 14.46 -28.36
C PRO A 11 -9.61 14.59 -27.38
N ASN A 12 -8.52 13.84 -27.58
CA ASN A 12 -7.33 13.90 -26.74
C ASN A 12 -6.22 14.77 -27.33
N TYR A 13 -6.29 15.10 -28.62
CA TYR A 13 -5.25 15.82 -29.37
C TYR A 13 -5.86 16.91 -30.25
N GLY A 14 -6.12 16.64 -31.54
CA GLY A 14 -6.55 17.68 -32.48
C GLY A 14 -7.87 18.35 -32.09
N GLY A 15 -8.83 17.59 -31.55
CA GLY A 15 -10.08 18.14 -31.02
C GLY A 15 -9.90 19.05 -29.79
N ARG A 16 -8.71 19.08 -29.18
CA ARG A 16 -8.33 20.01 -28.10
C ARG A 16 -7.53 21.23 -28.59
N GLY A 17 -7.25 21.33 -29.90
CA GLY A 17 -6.40 22.39 -30.43
C GLY A 17 -4.90 22.20 -30.15
N ILE A 18 -4.47 20.99 -29.79
CA ILE A 18 -3.05 20.69 -29.59
C ILE A 18 -2.36 20.64 -30.95
N THR A 19 -1.38 21.51 -31.15
CA THR A 19 -0.58 21.57 -32.37
C THR A 19 0.82 20.99 -32.18
N VAL A 20 1.55 20.83 -33.28
CA VAL A 20 2.98 20.50 -33.29
C VAL A 20 3.72 21.68 -33.91
N CYS A 21 4.86 22.04 -33.33
CA CYS A 21 5.74 23.06 -33.89
C CYS A 21 6.07 22.73 -35.34
N GLU A 22 5.85 23.68 -36.25
CA GLU A 22 5.98 23.47 -37.70
C GLU A 22 7.39 23.00 -38.09
N ARG A 23 8.41 23.50 -37.38
CA ARG A 23 9.81 23.12 -37.58
C ARG A 23 10.12 21.66 -37.24
N TRP A 24 9.29 21.01 -36.43
CA TRP A 24 9.38 19.56 -36.13
C TRP A 24 8.74 18.69 -37.21
N SER A 25 8.44 19.26 -38.38
CA SER A 25 8.19 18.50 -39.61
C SER A 25 9.48 17.82 -40.10
N ASP A 26 10.62 18.44 -39.85
CA ASP A 26 11.96 17.87 -40.03
C ASP A 26 12.46 17.22 -38.73
N PHE A 27 13.03 16.01 -38.85
CA PHE A 27 13.49 15.25 -37.69
C PHE A 27 14.81 15.78 -37.14
N GLU A 28 15.71 16.30 -37.98
CA GLU A 28 16.98 16.87 -37.53
C GLU A 28 16.74 18.09 -36.64
N THR A 29 15.79 18.95 -37.03
CA THR A 29 15.37 20.10 -36.22
C THR A 29 14.77 19.67 -34.87
N PHE A 30 13.99 18.58 -34.86
CA PHE A 30 13.48 18.01 -33.61
C PHE A 30 14.62 17.55 -32.68
N VAL A 31 15.63 16.86 -33.23
CA VAL A 31 16.79 16.38 -32.46
C VAL A 31 17.66 17.55 -31.97
N ALA A 32 17.83 18.60 -32.79
CA ALA A 32 18.55 19.81 -32.40
C ALA A 32 17.88 20.52 -31.21
N ASP A 33 16.55 20.55 -31.17
CA ASP A 33 15.79 21.18 -30.08
C ASP A 33 15.75 20.34 -28.80
N MET A 34 15.49 19.04 -28.94
CA MET A 34 15.23 18.16 -27.79
C MET A 34 16.50 17.48 -27.25
N GLY A 35 17.57 17.46 -28.04
CA GLY A 35 18.75 16.66 -27.77
C GLY A 35 18.49 15.15 -27.85
N PRO A 36 19.55 14.34 -27.63
CA PRO A 36 19.42 12.90 -27.62
C PRO A 36 18.53 12.44 -26.46
N ARG A 37 17.71 11.42 -26.72
CA ARG A 37 16.91 10.78 -25.69
C ARG A 37 17.82 10.27 -24.55
N PRO A 38 17.64 10.71 -23.29
CA PRO A 38 18.56 10.39 -22.19
C PRO A 38 18.66 8.90 -21.84
N SER A 39 17.56 8.15 -21.97
CA SER A 39 17.56 6.70 -21.77
C SER A 39 16.43 6.00 -22.53
N PRO A 40 16.46 4.66 -22.69
CA PRO A 40 15.40 3.91 -23.35
C PRO A 40 14.01 4.06 -22.71
N THR A 41 13.95 4.41 -21.42
CA THR A 41 12.70 4.60 -20.68
C THR A 41 12.11 5.99 -20.87
N HIS A 42 12.88 6.95 -21.37
CA HIS A 42 12.36 8.29 -21.63
C HIS A 42 11.53 8.31 -22.91
N SER A 43 10.47 9.13 -22.88
CA SER A 43 9.72 9.47 -24.07
C SER A 43 9.32 10.94 -24.00
N ILE A 44 8.90 11.49 -25.14
CA ILE A 44 8.50 12.89 -25.20
C ILE A 44 7.22 13.13 -24.41
N ASP A 45 7.25 14.12 -23.52
CA ASP A 45 6.11 14.60 -22.76
C ASP A 45 5.92 16.10 -22.94
N ARG A 46 4.74 16.60 -22.58
CA ARG A 46 4.45 18.04 -22.53
C ARG A 46 4.35 18.47 -21.07
N ALA A 47 5.14 19.47 -20.68
CA ALA A 47 5.11 20.04 -19.34
C ALA A 47 3.73 20.67 -19.04
N ASP A 48 3.21 21.48 -19.98
CA ASP A 48 1.79 21.82 -20.03
C ASP A 48 1.06 20.81 -20.91
N VAL A 49 0.23 19.97 -20.26
CA VAL A 49 -0.58 18.92 -20.90
C VAL A 49 -1.58 19.46 -21.93
N ASN A 50 -1.95 20.74 -21.84
CA ASN A 50 -2.84 21.45 -22.76
C ASN A 50 -2.08 22.23 -23.85
N GLY A 51 -0.79 22.48 -23.67
CA GLY A 51 0.03 23.19 -24.63
C GLY A 51 0.43 22.38 -25.88
N PRO A 52 1.10 23.03 -26.85
CA PRO A 52 1.54 22.39 -28.09
C PRO A 52 2.73 21.45 -27.88
N TYR A 53 3.01 20.59 -28.86
CA TYR A 53 4.31 19.94 -28.97
C TYR A 53 5.33 20.96 -29.50
N SER A 54 6.09 21.59 -28.61
CA SER A 54 7.12 22.58 -28.96
C SER A 54 8.32 22.47 -28.03
N PRO A 55 9.50 22.99 -28.42
CA PRO A 55 10.70 22.98 -27.59
C PRO A 55 10.53 23.67 -26.24
N ALA A 56 9.68 24.69 -26.18
CA ALA A 56 9.37 25.40 -24.94
C ALA A 56 8.43 24.61 -24.00
N ASN A 57 7.68 23.65 -24.52
CA ASN A 57 6.68 22.89 -23.76
C ASN A 57 7.01 21.40 -23.64
N CYS A 58 7.96 20.89 -24.40
CA CYS A 58 8.29 19.47 -24.42
C CYS A 58 9.56 19.16 -23.65
N GLN A 59 9.57 17.99 -23.03
CA GLN A 59 10.72 17.45 -22.33
C GLN A 59 10.81 15.93 -22.50
N TRP A 60 12.01 15.39 -22.30
CA TRP A 60 12.16 13.95 -22.08
C TRP A 60 11.66 13.62 -20.68
N ALA A 61 10.70 12.72 -20.59
CA ALA A 61 10.14 12.29 -19.32
C ALA A 61 10.07 10.77 -19.22
N THR A 62 10.26 10.27 -18.02
CA THR A 62 10.03 8.87 -17.65
C THR A 62 8.53 8.56 -17.57
N PRO A 63 8.12 7.27 -17.60
CA PRO A 63 6.72 6.91 -17.44
C PRO A 63 6.11 7.39 -16.11
N ALA A 64 6.93 7.53 -15.07
CA ALA A 64 6.50 8.06 -13.78
C ALA A 64 6.16 9.55 -13.86
N GLU A 65 7.01 10.34 -14.52
CA GLU A 65 6.79 11.78 -14.74
C GLU A 65 5.59 12.05 -15.66
N GLN A 66 5.47 11.31 -16.75
CA GLN A 66 4.29 11.39 -17.64
C GLN A 66 3.00 11.06 -16.92
N ASN A 67 3.02 10.10 -15.99
CA ASN A 67 1.86 9.77 -15.17
C ASN A 67 1.47 10.92 -14.23
N MET A 68 2.45 11.68 -13.73
CA MET A 68 2.19 12.86 -12.90
C MET A 68 1.60 14.01 -13.74
N ASN A 69 2.00 14.16 -15.01
CA ASN A 69 1.49 15.21 -15.91
C ASN A 69 0.13 14.90 -16.58
N LYS A 70 -0.57 13.84 -16.16
CA LYS A 70 -1.89 13.52 -16.71
C LYS A 70 -2.94 14.55 -16.27
N ARG A 71 -3.89 14.83 -17.16
CA ARG A 71 -5.05 15.72 -16.88
C ARG A 71 -5.91 15.28 -15.69
N ASN A 72 -5.91 13.99 -15.36
CA ASN A 72 -6.66 13.44 -14.24
C ASN A 72 -5.82 13.37 -12.95
N THR A 73 -4.60 13.90 -12.95
CA THR A 73 -3.80 14.03 -11.75
C THR A 73 -4.40 15.12 -10.87
N LEU A 74 -4.74 14.75 -9.63
CA LEU A 74 -5.19 15.69 -8.62
C LEU A 74 -4.00 16.54 -8.14
N VAL A 75 -4.02 17.85 -8.38
CA VAL A 75 -3.04 18.82 -7.87
C VAL A 75 -3.63 19.48 -6.62
N LEU A 76 -2.81 19.64 -5.58
CA LEU A 76 -3.23 20.20 -4.30
C LEU A 76 -2.36 21.40 -3.92
N ASN A 77 -3.01 22.43 -3.40
CA ASN A 77 -2.43 23.64 -2.84
C ASN A 77 -2.21 23.48 -1.33
N PHE A 78 -0.96 23.40 -0.90
CA PHE A 78 -0.64 23.32 0.52
C PHE A 78 0.65 24.06 0.85
N ALA A 79 0.64 24.86 1.93
CA ALA A 79 1.76 25.69 2.37
C ALA A 79 2.37 26.59 1.27
N GLY A 80 1.52 27.16 0.40
CA GLY A 80 1.94 28.04 -0.70
C GLY A 80 2.61 27.34 -1.87
N ARG A 81 2.48 26.00 -1.98
CA ARG A 81 3.01 25.20 -3.09
C ARG A 81 1.91 24.39 -3.77
N GLU A 82 1.94 24.36 -5.09
CA GLU A 82 1.10 23.49 -5.92
C GLU A 82 1.90 22.27 -6.35
N LEU A 83 1.51 21.08 -5.87
CA LEU A 83 2.13 19.82 -6.27
C LEU A 83 1.06 18.76 -6.57
N PRO A 84 1.34 17.83 -7.50
CA PRO A 84 0.57 16.60 -7.66
C PRO A 84 0.39 15.84 -6.35
N LEU A 85 -0.78 15.25 -6.16
CA LEU A 85 -1.11 14.41 -5.00
C LEU A 85 -0.07 13.32 -4.74
N VAL A 86 0.50 12.71 -5.78
CA VAL A 86 1.53 11.67 -5.62
C VAL A 86 2.79 12.23 -4.97
N GLN A 87 3.16 13.48 -5.24
CA GLN A 87 4.28 14.15 -4.57
C GLN A 87 3.92 14.50 -3.12
N TRP A 88 2.75 15.10 -2.89
CA TRP A 88 2.29 15.38 -1.53
C TRP A 88 2.15 14.12 -0.67
N SER A 89 1.68 13.02 -1.25
CA SER A 89 1.58 11.71 -0.60
C SER A 89 2.93 11.22 -0.08
N ARG A 90 4.02 11.43 -0.84
CA ARG A 90 5.38 11.08 -0.42
C ARG A 90 5.93 12.03 0.64
N ILE A 91 5.62 13.32 0.53
CA ILE A 91 6.09 14.36 1.45
C ILE A 91 5.40 14.22 2.81
N MET A 92 4.10 13.99 2.81
CA MET A 92 3.24 13.99 4.00
C MET A 92 2.97 12.58 4.54
N ASP A 93 3.47 11.54 3.88
CA ASP A 93 3.22 10.13 4.18
C ASP A 93 1.71 9.80 4.30
N VAL A 94 0.93 10.26 3.33
CA VAL A 94 -0.53 10.04 3.27
C VAL A 94 -0.94 9.25 2.04
N SER A 95 -1.92 8.36 2.18
CA SER A 95 -2.42 7.55 1.05
C SER A 95 -3.08 8.43 -0.03
N PRO A 96 -2.67 8.32 -1.31
CA PRO A 96 -3.32 9.04 -2.40
C PRO A 96 -4.83 8.73 -2.49
N ALA A 97 -5.21 7.48 -2.21
CA ALA A 97 -6.61 7.07 -2.24
C ALA A 97 -7.45 7.80 -1.18
N LEU A 98 -6.88 7.99 0.03
CA LEU A 98 -7.53 8.69 1.13
C LEU A 98 -7.73 10.17 0.80
N VAL A 99 -6.69 10.82 0.27
CA VAL A 99 -6.78 12.24 -0.09
C VAL A 99 -7.77 12.45 -1.23
N ALA A 100 -7.82 11.55 -2.22
CA ALA A 100 -8.81 11.59 -3.29
C ALA A 100 -10.25 11.43 -2.76
N GLU A 101 -10.48 10.51 -1.82
CA GLU A 101 -11.77 10.34 -1.14
C GLU A 101 -12.19 11.63 -0.40
N ARG A 102 -11.26 12.25 0.34
CA ARG A 102 -11.50 13.50 1.07
C ARG A 102 -11.84 14.65 0.13
N LYS A 103 -11.13 14.77 -0.99
CA LYS A 103 -11.44 15.76 -2.03
C LYS A 103 -12.81 15.52 -2.65
N ALA A 104 -13.20 14.27 -2.90
CA ALA A 104 -14.55 13.94 -3.37
C ALA A 104 -15.64 14.27 -2.33
N ALA A 105 -15.31 14.20 -1.04
CA ALA A 105 -16.15 14.62 0.08
C ALA A 105 -16.12 16.15 0.33
N GLY A 106 -15.47 16.94 -0.54
CA GLY A 106 -15.46 18.41 -0.46
C GLY A 106 -14.45 19.00 0.52
N TRP A 107 -13.46 18.23 0.97
CA TRP A 107 -12.43 18.74 1.88
C TRP A 107 -11.51 19.73 1.16
N ASP A 108 -11.07 20.77 1.87
CA ASP A 108 -10.01 21.64 1.40
C ASP A 108 -8.66 20.90 1.38
N ASP A 109 -7.70 21.41 0.61
CA ASP A 109 -6.43 20.74 0.33
C ASP A 109 -5.58 20.54 1.60
N THR A 110 -5.58 21.54 2.49
CA THR A 110 -4.88 21.48 3.78
C THR A 110 -5.44 20.34 4.61
N LYS A 111 -6.75 20.37 4.86
CA LYS A 111 -7.43 19.34 5.67
C LYS A 111 -7.30 17.95 5.05
N ALA A 112 -7.36 17.86 3.72
CA ALA A 112 -7.23 16.60 3.01
C ALA A 112 -5.84 15.94 3.21
N LEU A 113 -4.79 16.76 3.35
CA LEU A 113 -3.40 16.33 3.54
C LEU A 113 -2.98 16.17 5.00
N THR A 114 -3.49 16.99 5.92
CA THR A 114 -2.96 17.05 7.30
C THR A 114 -3.77 16.28 8.33
N GLU A 115 -5.08 16.07 8.12
CA GLU A 115 -5.84 15.29 9.10
C GLU A 115 -5.46 13.82 9.01
N HIS A 116 -5.06 13.23 10.15
CA HIS A 116 -4.85 11.79 10.23
C HIS A 116 -6.17 11.04 10.03
N PRO A 117 -6.16 9.84 9.44
CA PRO A 117 -7.38 9.07 9.20
C PRO A 117 -8.07 8.70 10.52
N GLY A 118 -9.10 9.48 10.88
CA GLY A 118 -10.25 8.92 11.59
C GLY A 118 -10.97 7.91 10.67
N PRO A 119 -11.62 6.87 11.23
CA PRO A 119 -12.28 5.85 10.41
C PRO A 119 -13.37 6.48 9.53
N ALA A 120 -13.55 5.92 8.32
CA ALA A 120 -14.52 6.38 7.33
C ALA A 120 -15.91 6.69 7.92
N PRO A 121 -16.55 7.81 7.53
CA PRO A 121 -17.89 8.13 7.95
C PRO A 121 -18.86 7.12 7.33
N GLY A 122 -19.59 6.34 8.16
CA GLY A 122 -20.75 5.62 7.63
C GLY A 122 -21.21 4.31 8.27
N VAL A 123 -20.55 3.74 9.29
CA VAL A 123 -21.22 2.79 10.22
C VAL A 123 -20.49 2.82 11.57
N LYS A 124 -20.87 3.73 12.47
CA LYS A 124 -20.56 3.52 13.89
C LYS A 124 -21.43 2.35 14.36
N GLY A 125 -20.80 1.25 14.77
CA GLY A 125 -21.52 0.16 15.44
C GLY A 125 -22.17 0.67 16.74
N PRO A 126 -23.14 -0.07 17.31
CA PRO A 126 -23.80 0.34 18.54
C PRO A 126 -22.79 0.65 19.65
N PRO A 127 -23.02 1.70 20.46
CA PRO A 127 -22.09 2.10 21.51
C PRO A 127 -21.97 1.01 22.57
N ILE A 128 -20.75 0.81 23.04
CA ILE A 128 -20.38 -0.17 24.04
C ILE A 128 -20.52 0.50 25.41
N ALA A 129 -21.37 -0.08 26.26
CA ALA A 129 -21.59 0.39 27.62
C ALA A 129 -20.63 -0.31 28.59
N HIS A 130 -19.79 0.45 29.29
CA HIS A 130 -18.89 -0.05 30.33
C HIS A 130 -18.65 1.02 31.39
N ALA A 131 -18.61 0.63 32.67
CA ALA A 131 -18.35 1.52 33.81
C ALA A 131 -19.18 2.81 33.80
N SER A 132 -20.50 2.69 33.62
CA SER A 132 -21.47 3.80 33.55
C SER A 132 -21.27 4.78 32.37
N ARG A 133 -20.36 4.49 31.44
CA ARG A 133 -20.13 5.27 30.21
C ARG A 133 -20.57 4.46 28.99
N ARG A 134 -21.15 5.15 27.99
CA ARG A 134 -21.47 4.58 26.68
C ARG A 134 -20.61 5.28 25.64
N GLN A 135 -19.66 4.55 25.06
CA GLN A 135 -18.75 5.08 24.05
C GLN A 135 -18.62 4.10 22.89
N HIS A 136 -18.19 4.60 21.74
CA HIS A 136 -17.96 3.74 20.58
C HIS A 136 -16.61 2.99 20.68
N ALA A 137 -16.47 1.90 19.93
CA ALA A 137 -15.30 1.02 20.02
C ALA A 137 -13.97 1.70 19.63
N ASP A 138 -14.03 2.75 18.82
CA ASP A 138 -12.92 3.64 18.48
C ASP A 138 -12.51 4.54 19.64
N GLU A 139 -13.48 5.14 20.33
CA GLU A 139 -13.25 5.97 21.52
C GLU A 139 -12.64 5.14 22.66
N TRP A 140 -13.22 3.98 22.95
CA TRP A 140 -12.64 3.01 23.89
C TRP A 140 -11.24 2.57 23.49
N ALA A 141 -11.02 2.27 22.20
CA ALA A 141 -9.72 1.82 21.73
C ALA A 141 -8.63 2.90 21.91
N HIS A 142 -8.98 4.16 21.67
CA HIS A 142 -8.10 5.30 21.89
C HIS A 142 -7.77 5.51 23.38
N GLU A 143 -8.79 5.57 24.25
CA GLU A 143 -8.59 5.72 25.71
C GLU A 143 -7.69 4.60 26.29
N LEU A 144 -7.82 3.39 25.77
CA LEU A 144 -7.15 2.20 26.29
C LEU A 144 -5.85 1.86 25.55
N GLY A 145 -5.37 2.73 24.65
CA GLY A 145 -4.13 2.52 23.89
C GLY A 145 -4.12 1.25 23.04
N MET A 146 -5.29 0.81 22.55
CA MET A 146 -5.45 -0.39 21.71
C MET A 146 -5.95 -0.04 20.31
N SER A 147 -5.80 -0.95 19.34
CA SER A 147 -6.37 -0.74 18.01
C SER A 147 -7.87 -1.07 17.98
N ARG A 148 -8.67 -0.28 17.24
CA ARG A 148 -10.10 -0.55 17.00
C ARG A 148 -10.34 -1.97 16.49
N THR A 149 -9.48 -2.45 15.60
CA THR A 149 -9.53 -3.81 15.06
C THR A 149 -9.27 -4.86 16.15
N GLY A 150 -8.33 -4.58 17.07
CA GLY A 150 -8.05 -5.42 18.24
C GLY A 150 -9.24 -5.52 19.18
N LEU A 151 -9.87 -4.39 19.53
CA LEU A 151 -11.05 -4.38 20.40
C LEU A 151 -12.24 -5.12 19.77
N ARG A 152 -12.53 -4.86 18.49
CA ARG A 152 -13.62 -5.56 17.76
C ARG A 152 -13.35 -7.06 17.61
N GLY A 153 -12.10 -7.45 17.39
CA GLY A 153 -11.68 -8.85 17.35
C GLY A 153 -11.92 -9.58 18.67
N ARG A 154 -11.66 -8.92 19.82
CA ARG A 154 -11.94 -9.48 21.16
C ARG A 154 -13.43 -9.69 21.39
N ILE A 155 -14.26 -8.71 21.03
CA ILE A 155 -15.72 -8.80 21.15
C ILE A 155 -16.27 -9.92 20.24
N ALA A 156 -15.81 -9.99 19.00
CA ALA A 156 -16.20 -11.05 18.06
C ALA A 156 -15.73 -12.45 18.48
N ALA A 157 -14.63 -12.54 19.22
CA ALA A 157 -14.13 -13.77 19.82
C ALA A 157 -14.83 -14.13 21.16
N GLY A 158 -15.88 -13.40 21.55
CA GLY A 158 -16.68 -13.70 22.73
C GLY A 158 -16.02 -13.33 24.07
N TRP A 159 -15.05 -12.42 24.07
CA TRP A 159 -14.42 -11.97 25.31
C TRP A 159 -15.43 -11.23 26.20
N PRO A 160 -15.44 -11.45 27.52
CA PRO A 160 -16.15 -10.59 28.46
C PRO A 160 -15.71 -9.14 28.27
N LEU A 161 -16.66 -8.21 28.23
CA LEU A 161 -16.42 -6.83 27.84
C LEU A 161 -15.36 -6.14 28.71
N GLU A 162 -15.41 -6.36 30.02
CA GLU A 162 -14.42 -5.84 30.97
C GLU A 162 -13.00 -6.31 30.65
N ARG A 163 -12.83 -7.59 30.30
CA ARG A 163 -11.54 -8.16 29.86
C ARG A 163 -11.10 -7.60 28.50
N ALA A 164 -12.05 -7.37 27.60
CA ALA A 164 -11.75 -6.82 26.28
C ALA A 164 -11.21 -5.39 26.37
N LEU A 165 -11.63 -4.63 27.39
CA LEU A 165 -11.25 -3.24 27.64
C LEU A 165 -10.01 -3.11 28.56
N SER A 166 -9.84 -3.96 29.57
CA SER A 166 -8.79 -3.79 30.58
C SER A 166 -7.45 -4.43 30.26
N GLN A 167 -7.39 -5.43 29.36
CA GLN A 167 -6.15 -6.16 29.11
C GLN A 167 -5.29 -5.46 28.04
N PRO A 168 -4.07 -4.97 28.35
CA PRO A 168 -3.19 -4.36 27.37
C PRO A 168 -2.81 -5.36 26.27
N LEU A 169 -2.77 -4.88 25.02
CA LEU A 169 -2.19 -5.64 23.92
C LEU A 169 -0.70 -5.75 24.21
N GLY A 170 -0.21 -6.96 24.50
CA GLY A 170 1.22 -7.22 24.38
C GLY A 170 1.64 -6.79 22.98
N PHE A 171 2.61 -5.87 22.89
CA PHE A 171 3.31 -5.43 21.68
C PHE A 171 4.05 -6.58 20.96
N GLU A 172 3.62 -7.83 21.17
CA GLU A 172 4.34 -9.05 20.87
C GLU A 172 4.18 -9.57 19.43
N ASN A 173 3.41 -8.89 18.57
CA ASN A 173 3.06 -9.39 17.22
C ASN A 173 3.13 -8.35 16.09
N GLN A 174 3.74 -7.17 16.30
CA GLN A 174 4.25 -6.41 15.15
C GLN A 174 5.65 -6.95 14.83
N PRO A 175 5.92 -7.49 13.64
CA PRO A 175 7.28 -7.86 13.30
C PRO A 175 8.10 -6.58 13.23
N ALA A 176 9.02 -6.39 14.18
CA ALA A 176 10.19 -5.57 13.94
C ALA A 176 10.76 -6.01 12.57
N ALA A 177 11.17 -5.05 11.74
CA ALA A 177 11.83 -5.35 10.46
C ALA A 177 12.78 -6.53 10.68
N ARG A 178 12.61 -7.65 9.94
CA ARG A 178 13.33 -8.91 10.22
C ARG A 178 14.81 -8.62 10.38
N VAL A 179 15.29 -8.65 11.61
CA VAL A 179 16.72 -8.50 11.87
C VAL A 179 17.31 -9.85 11.50
N ARG A 180 18.17 -9.89 10.46
CA ARG A 180 18.94 -11.10 10.18
C ARG A 180 19.85 -11.32 11.38
N THR A 181 19.52 -12.28 12.25
CA THR A 181 20.21 -12.49 13.52
C THR A 181 21.63 -13.05 13.37
N GLY A 182 22.06 -13.41 12.15
CA GLY A 182 23.38 -14.01 11.91
C GLY A 182 23.60 -15.34 12.64
N MET A 183 22.53 -15.92 13.19
CA MET A 183 22.56 -17.04 14.12
C MET A 183 23.04 -18.33 13.43
N THR A 184 24.05 -18.94 14.03
CA THR A 184 24.64 -20.24 13.67
C THR A 184 24.26 -21.32 14.70
N PRO A 185 24.38 -22.62 14.36
CA PRO A 185 24.15 -23.72 15.30
C PRO A 185 24.95 -23.60 16.61
N ASP A 186 26.14 -23.02 16.54
CA ASP A 186 27.06 -22.82 17.66
C ASP A 186 26.80 -21.53 18.45
N THR A 187 25.81 -20.72 18.05
CA THR A 187 25.48 -19.48 18.75
C THR A 187 25.05 -19.79 20.18
N PRO A 188 25.73 -19.26 21.21
CA PRO A 188 25.39 -19.53 22.60
C PRO A 188 24.10 -18.78 22.98
N LEU A 189 23.15 -19.51 23.56
CA LEU A 189 21.89 -18.97 24.06
C LEU A 189 21.72 -19.34 25.54
N THR A 190 21.34 -18.35 26.35
CA THR A 190 21.06 -18.53 27.79
C THR A 190 19.56 -18.68 28.02
N PHE A 191 19.15 -19.79 28.62
CA PHE A 191 17.76 -20.08 28.99
C PHE A 191 17.73 -20.89 30.28
N ASP A 192 16.83 -20.51 31.20
CA ASP A 192 16.68 -21.15 32.52
C ASP A 192 18.00 -21.27 33.31
N GLY A 193 18.79 -20.19 33.32
CA GLY A 193 20.09 -20.13 34.01
C GLY A 193 21.21 -20.97 33.37
N ARG A 194 20.93 -21.70 32.28
CA ARG A 194 21.91 -22.51 31.55
C ARG A 194 22.24 -21.86 30.21
N THR A 195 23.52 -21.90 29.82
CA THR A 195 23.97 -21.42 28.51
C THR A 195 24.47 -22.61 27.71
N GLN A 196 23.91 -22.83 26.53
CA GLN A 196 24.37 -23.83 25.57
C GLN A 196 24.18 -23.36 24.13
N ALA A 197 24.77 -24.10 23.18
CA ALA A 197 24.63 -23.83 21.76
C ALA A 197 23.17 -23.96 21.31
N ALA A 198 22.78 -23.14 20.33
CA ALA A 198 21.44 -23.18 19.75
C ALA A 198 21.04 -24.58 19.23
N ALA A 199 22.00 -25.32 18.66
CA ALA A 199 21.78 -26.72 18.26
C ALA A 199 21.43 -27.62 19.45
N GLY A 200 22.13 -27.45 20.59
CA GLY A 200 21.84 -28.18 21.82
C GLY A 200 20.43 -27.93 22.34
N TRP A 201 20.00 -26.66 22.35
CA TRP A 201 18.63 -26.29 22.68
C TRP A 201 17.58 -26.89 21.73
N VAL A 202 17.88 -26.94 20.42
CA VAL A 202 16.95 -27.51 19.43
C VAL A 202 16.79 -29.00 19.63
N GLU A 203 17.86 -29.74 19.92
CA GLU A 203 17.75 -31.19 20.17
C GLU A 203 16.96 -31.49 21.46
N GLU A 204 17.23 -30.77 22.54
CA GLU A 204 16.53 -30.95 23.81
C GLU A 204 15.03 -30.62 23.71
N LEU A 205 14.69 -29.55 22.98
CA LEU A 205 13.32 -29.05 22.84
C LEU A 205 12.60 -29.59 21.59
N ARG A 206 13.23 -30.50 20.85
CA ARG A 206 12.68 -31.11 19.64
C ARG A 206 11.36 -31.82 19.91
N GLU A 207 11.33 -32.70 20.91
CA GLU A 207 10.11 -33.46 21.25
C GLU A 207 9.14 -32.64 22.11
N PRO A 208 9.56 -31.97 23.22
CA PRO A 208 8.62 -31.27 24.10
C PRO A 208 7.93 -30.08 23.43
N LEU A 209 8.63 -29.36 22.56
CA LEU A 209 8.13 -28.12 21.95
C LEU A 209 8.02 -28.17 20.43
N ARG A 210 8.34 -29.31 19.80
CA ARG A 210 8.40 -29.44 18.33
C ARG A 210 9.40 -28.44 17.74
N MET A 211 10.44 -28.13 18.50
CA MET A 211 11.42 -27.12 18.14
C MET A 211 12.24 -27.58 16.93
N THR A 212 12.39 -26.71 15.96
CA THR A 212 13.34 -26.90 14.86
C THR A 212 14.28 -25.71 14.82
N TYR A 213 15.48 -25.90 14.26
CA TYR A 213 16.44 -24.81 14.09
C TYR A 213 15.84 -23.65 13.28
N ALA A 214 15.06 -23.94 12.24
CA ALA A 214 14.37 -22.93 11.45
C ALA A 214 13.31 -22.16 12.26
N ALA A 215 12.57 -22.84 13.15
CA ALA A 215 11.59 -22.21 14.01
C ALA A 215 12.25 -21.33 15.08
N LEU A 216 13.33 -21.80 15.73
CA LEU A 216 14.08 -21.04 16.71
C LEU A 216 14.70 -19.78 16.09
N ARG A 217 15.41 -19.94 14.96
CA ARG A 217 15.97 -18.82 14.21
C ARG A 217 14.89 -17.83 13.77
N GLY A 218 13.79 -18.32 13.20
CA GLY A 218 12.68 -17.47 12.77
C GLY A 218 12.05 -16.67 13.92
N ARG A 219 11.94 -17.25 15.12
CA ARG A 219 11.44 -16.54 16.31
C ARG A 219 12.37 -15.40 16.72
N LEU A 220 13.68 -15.64 16.73
CA LEU A 220 14.67 -14.62 17.08
C LEU A 220 14.77 -13.52 16.00
N GLU A 221 14.69 -13.86 14.71
CA GLU A 221 14.62 -12.89 13.59
C GLU A 221 13.34 -12.03 13.63
N LEU A 222 12.27 -12.54 14.25
CA LEU A 222 11.03 -11.83 14.54
C LEU A 222 11.08 -11.03 15.86
N GLY A 223 12.24 -10.97 16.52
CA GLY A 223 12.46 -10.18 17.73
C GLY A 223 11.96 -10.83 19.02
N TRP A 224 11.73 -12.14 19.04
CA TRP A 224 11.37 -12.82 20.29
C TRP A 224 12.56 -12.84 21.25
N SER A 225 12.31 -12.70 22.55
CA SER A 225 13.33 -12.98 23.57
C SER A 225 13.70 -14.47 23.52
N VAL A 226 14.94 -14.78 23.93
CA VAL A 226 15.43 -16.17 24.01
C VAL A 226 14.52 -17.02 24.90
N GLU A 227 14.08 -16.47 26.04
CA GLU A 227 13.17 -17.12 26.97
C GLU A 227 11.82 -17.47 26.34
N ARG A 228 11.22 -16.55 25.59
CA ARG A 228 9.96 -16.80 24.88
C ARG A 228 10.16 -17.78 23.72
N ALA A 229 11.28 -17.64 23.00
CA ALA A 229 11.60 -18.48 21.86
C ALA A 229 11.80 -19.95 22.26
N LEU A 230 12.33 -20.22 23.45
CA LEU A 230 12.64 -21.56 23.96
C LEU A 230 11.57 -22.14 24.89
N SER A 231 10.58 -21.36 25.33
CA SER A 231 9.45 -21.87 26.15
C SER A 231 8.15 -22.11 25.38
N THR A 232 8.05 -21.66 24.12
CA THR A 232 6.80 -21.72 23.34
C THR A 232 6.73 -22.96 22.43
N VAL A 233 5.65 -23.73 22.50
CA VAL A 233 5.40 -24.86 21.57
C VAL A 233 5.22 -24.38 20.12
N VAL A 234 5.90 -25.04 19.16
CA VAL A 234 5.69 -24.81 17.72
C VAL A 234 4.41 -25.49 17.27
N ARG A 235 3.42 -24.72 16.81
CA ARG A 235 2.14 -25.24 16.31
C ARG A 235 2.33 -25.91 14.94
N GLU A 236 1.63 -27.03 14.71
CA GLU A 236 1.56 -27.64 13.38
C GLU A 236 0.98 -26.68 12.35
N HIS A 237 1.62 -26.62 11.18
CA HIS A 237 1.09 -25.87 10.05
C HIS A 237 -0.08 -26.65 9.43
N ARG A 238 -1.32 -26.22 9.73
CA ARG A 238 -2.50 -26.78 9.08
C ARG A 238 -2.60 -26.22 7.65
N PRO A 239 -2.56 -27.05 6.59
CA PRO A 239 -2.66 -26.54 5.23
C PRO A 239 -3.97 -25.78 5.05
N ARG A 240 -3.90 -24.63 4.37
CA ARG A 240 -5.10 -23.87 4.01
C ARG A 240 -5.98 -24.76 3.13
N LYS A 241 -7.22 -25.03 3.54
CA LYS A 241 -8.23 -25.66 2.67
C LYS A 241 -8.29 -24.85 1.37
N ALA A 242 -8.17 -25.52 0.22
CA ALA A 242 -8.34 -24.88 -1.07
C ALA A 242 -9.70 -24.15 -1.08
N LYS A 243 -9.73 -22.91 -1.56
CA LYS A 243 -11.00 -22.19 -1.76
C LYS A 243 -11.85 -23.03 -2.71
N ALA A 244 -13.02 -23.48 -2.26
CA ALA A 244 -13.99 -24.08 -3.14
C ALA A 244 -14.33 -23.07 -4.25
N VAL A 245 -14.03 -23.44 -5.49
CA VAL A 245 -14.47 -22.68 -6.67
C VAL A 245 -15.99 -22.78 -6.68
N ARG A 246 -16.69 -21.68 -6.41
CA ARG A 246 -18.15 -21.61 -6.63
C ARG A 246 -18.38 -21.86 -8.11
N GLN A 247 -18.92 -23.03 -8.46
CA GLN A 247 -19.48 -23.24 -9.79
C GLN A 247 -20.71 -22.35 -9.91
N VAL A 248 -20.67 -21.39 -10.83
CA VAL A 248 -21.85 -20.59 -11.17
C VAL A 248 -22.69 -21.46 -12.12
N PRO A 249 -23.98 -21.70 -11.84
CA PRO A 249 -24.86 -22.46 -12.71
C PRO A 249 -24.88 -21.88 -14.14
N PRO A 250 -24.97 -22.73 -15.19
CA PRO A 250 -24.87 -22.29 -16.57
C PRO A 250 -25.96 -21.27 -16.95
N GLU A 251 -27.11 -21.26 -16.27
CA GLU A 251 -28.17 -20.27 -16.51
C GLU A 251 -27.80 -18.82 -16.11
N PHE A 252 -26.72 -18.61 -15.34
CA PHE A 252 -26.22 -17.27 -14.95
C PHE A 252 -25.00 -16.82 -15.76
N VAL A 253 -24.59 -17.59 -16.77
CA VAL A 253 -23.49 -17.21 -17.68
C VAL A 253 -24.08 -16.41 -18.85
N GLY A 254 -24.14 -15.09 -18.70
CA GLY A 254 -24.47 -14.18 -19.81
C GLY A 254 -23.52 -14.37 -21.01
N PRO A 255 -23.94 -13.98 -22.24
CA PRO A 255 -23.16 -14.22 -23.45
C PRO A 255 -21.76 -13.62 -23.32
N ARG A 256 -20.73 -14.46 -23.51
CA ARG A 256 -19.34 -14.02 -23.49
C ARG A 256 -19.15 -13.00 -24.60
N ARG A 257 -18.69 -11.79 -24.26
CA ARG A 257 -18.32 -10.76 -25.25
C ARG A 257 -17.37 -11.39 -26.30
N PRO A 258 -17.65 -11.23 -27.60
CA PRO A 258 -16.76 -11.77 -28.63
C PRO A 258 -15.37 -11.15 -28.49
N ARG A 259 -14.36 -12.02 -28.36
CA ARG A 259 -12.96 -11.62 -28.41
C ARG A 259 -12.55 -11.50 -29.88
N GLY A 260 -12.13 -10.31 -30.29
CA GLY A 260 -11.48 -10.07 -31.56
C GLY A 260 -12.25 -9.08 -32.44
N ARG A 261 -11.71 -7.86 -32.58
CA ARG A 261 -11.91 -7.07 -33.81
C ARG A 261 -10.95 -7.62 -34.86
N PRO A 262 -11.39 -7.90 -36.10
CA PRO A 262 -10.47 -8.24 -37.17
C PRO A 262 -9.58 -7.03 -37.47
N ARG A 263 -8.28 -7.28 -37.66
CA ARG A 263 -7.36 -6.30 -38.23
C ARG A 263 -7.83 -5.99 -39.65
N LYS A 264 -8.09 -4.72 -39.95
CA LYS A 264 -8.33 -4.27 -41.32
C LYS A 264 -7.00 -4.32 -42.08
N SER A 265 -7.02 -5.04 -43.19
CA SER A 265 -6.02 -5.01 -44.27
C SER A 265 -5.99 -3.65 -44.95
#